data_AF-A0A085ZV81-F1
#
_entry.id   AF-A0A085ZV81-F1
#
_cell.length_a   1.000
_cell.length_b   1.000
_cell.length_c   1.000
_cell.angle_alpha   90.00
_cell.angle_beta   90.00
_cell.angle_gamma   90.00
#
_symmetry.space_group_name_H-M   'P 1'
#
loop_
_entity.id
_entity.type
_entity.pdbx_description
1 polymer ?
#
loop_
_entity_poly.entity_id
_entity_poly.type
_entity_poly.pdbx_seq_one_letter_code
_entity_poly.pdbx_strand_id
1 'polypeptide(L)'
;MINSDKTIFEKFSDWATKFTGSPSAFIGATLIVVIWAVSGPIFNYSETWQLVINTGTTIITFLMVFLIQKSQNKDSKAIQIKLNELIAANEKASNRIVDIEDLTEKELDQLHCYYEKLSDFAEKDEDIHTSHSIDAALRNQNYKHEFFKKKHEEWLQKQQQKKES
;
A
#
# COMPACT_ATOMS: atom_id res chain seq x y z
N MET A 1 -26.22 16.34 5.53
CA MET A 1 -25.92 17.03 4.26
C MET A 1 -24.42 17.21 4.11
N ILE A 2 -23.69 16.13 3.81
CA ILE A 2 -22.25 16.12 3.54
C ILE A 2 -22.12 15.08 2.44
N ASN A 3 -21.92 15.46 1.18
CA ASN A 3 -21.39 14.58 0.10
C ASN A 3 -21.31 15.21 -1.29
N SER A 4 -21.83 16.42 -1.54
CA SER A 4 -21.70 17.06 -2.87
C SER A 4 -20.28 17.54 -3.18
N ASP A 5 -19.58 18.11 -2.19
CA ASP A 5 -18.28 18.77 -2.43
C ASP A 5 -17.15 17.79 -2.74
N LYS A 6 -17.18 16.61 -2.11
CA LYS A 6 -16.20 15.53 -2.40
C LYS A 6 -16.31 15.10 -3.85
N THR A 7 -17.52 14.92 -4.37
CA THR A 7 -17.73 14.44 -5.75
C THR A 7 -17.32 15.49 -6.79
N ILE A 8 -17.53 16.78 -6.53
CA ILE A 8 -17.17 17.85 -7.47
C ILE A 8 -15.65 18.03 -7.51
N PHE A 9 -14.99 18.10 -6.35
CA PHE A 9 -13.53 18.20 -6.28
C PHE A 9 -12.85 16.95 -6.86
N GLU A 10 -13.38 15.75 -6.60
CA GLU A 10 -12.84 14.51 -7.17
C GLU A 10 -13.04 14.43 -8.68
N LYS A 11 -14.20 14.82 -9.22
CA LYS A 11 -14.42 14.89 -10.66
C LYS A 11 -13.53 15.92 -11.34
N PHE A 12 -13.37 17.10 -10.73
CA PHE A 12 -12.48 18.14 -11.23
C PHE A 12 -11.02 17.67 -11.20
N SER A 13 -10.58 17.04 -10.11
CA SER A 13 -9.22 16.53 -9.98
C SER A 13 -8.93 15.42 -10.98
N ASP A 14 -9.83 14.44 -11.12
CA ASP A 14 -9.70 13.35 -12.09
C ASP A 14 -9.70 13.89 -13.53
N TRP A 15 -10.53 14.89 -13.84
CA TRP A 15 -10.55 15.53 -15.15
C TRP A 15 -9.27 16.35 -15.40
N ALA A 16 -8.82 17.14 -14.43
CA ALA A 16 -7.63 17.96 -14.53
C ALA A 16 -6.37 17.10 -14.71
N THR A 17 -6.22 16.01 -13.95
CA THR A 17 -5.10 15.07 -14.09
C THR A 17 -5.11 14.35 -15.43
N LYS A 18 -6.29 13.91 -15.91
CA LYS A 18 -6.42 13.30 -17.24
C LYS A 18 -6.13 14.27 -18.37
N PHE A 19 -6.61 15.51 -18.24
CA PHE A 19 -6.41 16.55 -19.24
C PHE A 19 -4.92 16.90 -19.32
N THR A 20 -4.29 17.25 -18.20
CA THR A 20 -2.86 17.60 -18.13
C THR A 20 -1.92 16.46 -18.55
N GLY A 21 -2.31 15.19 -18.35
CA GLY A 21 -1.57 14.03 -18.84
C GLY A 21 -1.78 13.70 -20.34
N SER A 22 -2.68 14.39 -21.04
CA SER A 22 -3.00 14.10 -22.43
C SER A 22 -2.04 14.79 -23.42
N PRO A 23 -1.72 14.16 -24.58
CA PRO A 23 -0.92 14.79 -25.63
C PRO A 23 -1.52 16.11 -26.15
N SER A 24 -2.85 16.21 -26.18
CA SER A 24 -3.56 17.44 -26.57
C SER A 24 -3.30 18.62 -25.63
N ALA A 25 -3.23 18.38 -24.32
CA ALA A 25 -2.94 19.43 -23.36
C ALA A 25 -1.48 19.90 -23.45
N PHE A 26 -0.55 18.98 -23.72
CA PHE A 26 0.84 19.33 -23.97
C PHE A 26 0.97 20.27 -25.18
N ILE A 27 0.35 19.92 -26.31
CA ILE A 27 0.35 20.77 -27.52
C ILE A 27 -0.28 22.13 -27.22
N GLY A 28 -1.41 22.17 -26.52
CA GLY A 28 -2.07 23.42 -26.11
C GLY A 28 -1.18 24.29 -25.22
N ALA A 29 -0.53 23.71 -24.22
CA ALA A 29 0.40 24.40 -23.33
C ALA A 29 1.61 24.93 -24.10
N THR A 30 2.19 24.14 -25.01
CA THR A 30 3.29 24.59 -25.87
C THR A 30 2.87 25.76 -26.75
N LEU A 31 1.69 25.73 -27.35
CA LEU A 31 1.17 26.85 -28.15
C LEU A 31 1.01 28.13 -27.31
N ILE A 32 0.51 28.01 -26.07
CA ILE A 32 0.40 29.16 -25.15
C ILE A 32 1.77 29.76 -24.86
N VAL A 33 2.79 28.93 -24.59
CA VAL A 33 4.16 29.39 -24.35
C VAL A 33 4.74 30.07 -25.60
N VAL A 34 4.49 29.52 -26.78
CA VAL A 34 4.94 30.12 -28.06
C VAL A 34 4.27 31.46 -28.31
N ILE A 35 2.95 31.58 -28.11
CA ILE A 35 2.21 32.85 -28.27
C ILE A 35 2.76 33.88 -27.28
N TRP A 36 2.96 33.49 -26.03
CA TRP A 36 3.57 34.36 -25.03
C TRP A 36 4.97 34.81 -25.45
N ALA A 37 5.85 33.91 -25.90
CA ALA A 37 7.18 34.25 -26.37
C ALA A 37 7.17 35.24 -27.55
N VAL A 38 6.26 35.05 -28.52
CA VAL A 38 6.09 35.93 -29.68
C VAL A 38 5.51 37.29 -29.31
N SER A 39 4.75 37.39 -28.20
CA SER A 39 4.30 38.68 -27.66
C SER A 39 5.43 39.47 -26.98
N GLY A 40 6.53 38.83 -26.58
CA GLY A 40 7.65 39.45 -25.87
C GLY A 40 8.24 40.70 -26.55
N PRO A 41 8.54 40.67 -27.86
CA PRO A 41 9.00 41.84 -28.62
C PRO A 41 8.06 43.04 -28.58
N ILE A 42 6.74 42.82 -28.53
CA ILE A 42 5.73 43.90 -28.45
C ILE A 42 5.82 44.61 -27.09
N PHE A 43 6.11 43.86 -26.03
CA PHE A 43 6.27 44.37 -24.66
C PHE A 43 7.72 44.70 -24.29
N ASN A 44 8.65 44.71 -25.25
CA ASN A 44 10.09 44.91 -25.02
C ASN A 44 10.68 44.00 -23.93
N TYR A 45 10.16 42.78 -23.78
CA TYR A 45 10.56 41.84 -22.72
C TYR A 45 10.51 42.46 -21.30
N SER A 46 9.48 43.27 -21.03
CA SER A 46 9.33 43.98 -19.75
C SER A 46 9.31 43.04 -18.53
N GLU A 47 9.67 43.60 -17.37
CA GLU A 47 9.54 42.91 -16.07
C GLU A 47 8.11 42.42 -15.82
N THR A 48 7.09 43.19 -16.23
CA THR A 48 5.68 42.79 -16.12
C THR A 48 5.34 41.60 -17.02
N TRP A 49 5.91 41.52 -18.23
CA TRP A 49 5.71 40.42 -19.15
C TRP A 49 6.32 39.10 -18.64
N GLN A 50 7.49 39.18 -18.01
CA GLN A 50 8.14 38.04 -17.33
C GLN A 50 7.40 37.64 -16.05
N LEU A 51 6.97 38.62 -15.25
CA LEU A 51 6.22 38.39 -14.02
C LEU A 51 4.95 37.59 -14.28
N VAL A 52 4.19 37.92 -15.32
CA VAL A 52 2.90 37.26 -15.62
C VAL A 52 3.09 35.75 -15.83
N ILE A 53 4.10 35.32 -16.61
CA ILE A 53 4.31 33.88 -16.83
C ILE A 53 4.89 33.18 -15.60
N ASN A 54 5.83 33.83 -14.89
CA ASN A 54 6.48 33.24 -13.74
C ASN A 54 5.48 33.06 -12.59
N THR A 55 4.68 34.09 -12.31
CA THR A 55 3.63 34.03 -11.30
C THR A 55 2.54 33.04 -11.70
N GLY A 56 2.08 33.07 -12.96
CA GLY A 56 1.05 32.16 -13.45
C GLY A 56 1.46 30.69 -13.37
N THR A 57 2.67 30.37 -13.86
CA THR A 57 3.20 29.01 -13.83
C THR A 57 3.41 28.52 -12.41
N THR A 58 3.87 29.39 -11.49
CA THR A 58 4.05 29.04 -10.08
C THR A 58 2.72 28.65 -9.42
N ILE A 59 1.65 29.42 -9.64
CA ILE A 59 0.31 29.11 -9.12
C ILE A 59 -0.20 27.79 -9.70
N ILE A 60 -0.10 27.61 -11.02
CA ILE A 60 -0.52 26.37 -11.69
C ILE A 60 0.26 25.17 -11.13
N THR A 61 1.58 25.30 -10.99
CA THR A 61 2.44 24.24 -10.45
C THR A 61 2.08 23.90 -9.01
N PHE A 62 1.85 24.90 -8.16
CA PHE A 62 1.41 24.69 -6.78
C PHE A 62 0.09 23.91 -6.72
N LEU A 63 -0.90 24.30 -7.53
CA LEU A 63 -2.16 23.57 -7.63
C LEU A 63 -1.96 22.15 -8.19
N MET A 64 -1.10 21.99 -9.19
CA MET A 64 -0.79 20.71 -9.82
C MET A 64 -0.20 19.71 -8.82
N VAL A 65 0.66 20.14 -7.90
CA VAL A 65 1.20 19.26 -6.84
C VAL A 65 0.08 18.63 -6.01
N PHE A 66 -0.93 19.39 -5.60
CA PHE A 66 -2.08 18.84 -4.86
C PHE A 66 -2.94 17.90 -5.71
N LEU A 67 -3.15 18.23 -6.99
CA LEU A 67 -3.90 17.37 -7.91
C LEU A 67 -3.19 16.02 -8.15
N ILE A 68 -1.87 16.06 -8.36
CA ILE A 68 -1.03 14.88 -8.49
C ILE A 68 -1.09 14.05 -7.20
N GLN A 69 -0.91 14.68 -6.03
CA GLN A 69 -0.99 13.98 -4.74
C GLN A 69 -2.35 13.32 -4.52
N LYS A 70 -3.46 13.97 -4.88
CA LYS A 70 -4.81 13.39 -4.79
C LYS A 70 -4.98 12.19 -5.73
N SER A 71 -4.49 12.29 -6.97
CA SER A 71 -4.54 11.19 -7.93
C SER A 71 -3.68 10.01 -7.47
N GLN A 72 -2.44 10.28 -7.07
CA GLN A 72 -1.51 9.26 -6.57
C GLN A 72 -2.06 8.58 -5.31
N ASN A 73 -2.65 9.31 -4.37
CA ASN A 73 -3.21 8.72 -3.16
C ASN A 73 -4.37 7.74 -3.45
N LYS A 74 -5.17 8.01 -4.49
CA LYS A 74 -6.24 7.10 -4.94
C LYS A 74 -5.67 5.86 -5.62
N ASP A 75 -4.67 6.04 -6.48
CA ASP A 75 -4.03 4.94 -7.21
C ASP A 75 -3.23 4.02 -6.29
N SER A 76 -2.49 4.56 -5.32
CA SER A 76 -1.80 3.78 -4.28
C SER A 76 -2.76 2.90 -3.50
N LYS A 77 -3.91 3.44 -3.08
CA LYS A 77 -4.94 2.67 -2.38
C LYS A 77 -5.51 1.54 -3.24
N ALA A 78 -5.71 1.77 -4.53
CA ALA A 78 -6.19 0.74 -5.44
C ALA A 78 -5.14 -0.38 -5.64
N ILE A 79 -3.85 -0.05 -5.65
CA ILE A 79 -2.76 -1.03 -5.71
C ILE A 79 -2.76 -1.89 -4.45
N GLN A 80 -2.85 -1.28 -3.26
CA GLN A 80 -2.90 -2.00 -1.98
C GLN A 80 -4.06 -2.98 -1.92
N ILE A 81 -5.28 -2.58 -2.29
CA ILE A 81 -6.45 -3.46 -2.31
C ILE A 81 -6.22 -4.66 -3.24
N LYS A 82 -5.64 -4.44 -4.43
CA LYS A 82 -5.32 -5.53 -5.37
C LYS A 82 -4.27 -6.48 -4.81
N LEU A 83 -3.24 -5.96 -4.13
CA LEU A 83 -2.21 -6.78 -3.49
C LEU A 83 -2.80 -7.58 -2.32
N ASN A 84 -3.62 -6.95 -1.49
CA ASN A 84 -4.34 -7.59 -0.39
C ASN A 84 -5.19 -8.76 -0.89
N GLU A 85 -5.93 -8.58 -1.99
CA GLU A 85 -6.71 -9.67 -2.61
C GLU A 85 -5.82 -10.82 -3.10
N LEU A 86 -4.68 -10.53 -3.74
CA LEU A 86 -3.73 -11.55 -4.19
C LEU A 86 -3.09 -12.32 -3.02
N ILE A 87 -2.78 -11.63 -1.92
CA ILE A 87 -2.23 -12.25 -0.71
C ILE A 87 -3.29 -13.10 -0.03
N ALA A 88 -4.52 -12.59 0.11
CA ALA A 88 -5.64 -13.32 0.70
C ALA A 88 -6.03 -14.57 -0.12
N ALA A 89 -5.92 -14.50 -1.46
CA ALA A 89 -6.15 -15.63 -2.35
C ALA A 89 -5.03 -16.69 -2.32
N ASN A 90 -3.85 -16.36 -1.77
CA ASN A 90 -2.73 -17.29 -1.65
C ASN A 90 -2.82 -18.04 -0.30
N GLU A 91 -3.22 -19.31 -0.36
CA GLU A 91 -3.38 -20.19 0.81
C GLU A 91 -2.11 -20.31 1.67
N LYS A 92 -0.92 -20.07 1.10
CA LYS A 92 0.38 -20.13 1.80
C LYS A 92 0.86 -18.77 2.33
N ALA A 93 0.24 -17.67 1.95
CA ALA A 93 0.62 -16.34 2.40
C ALA A 93 -0.03 -16.03 3.77
N SER A 94 0.72 -15.35 4.64
CA SER A 94 0.18 -14.98 5.95
C SER A 94 -0.78 -13.80 5.80
N ASN A 95 -2.04 -13.97 6.20
CA ASN A 95 -3.02 -12.87 6.30
C ASN A 95 -2.56 -11.71 7.19
N ARG A 96 -1.49 -11.87 7.99
CA ARG A 96 -0.91 -10.79 8.80
C ARG A 96 -0.17 -9.73 7.97
N ILE A 97 0.10 -9.98 6.69
CA ILE A 97 0.63 -8.98 5.74
C ILE A 97 -0.51 -8.20 5.06
N VAL A 98 -1.69 -8.81 4.96
CA VAL A 98 -2.90 -8.12 4.47
C VAL A 98 -3.20 -7.02 5.49
N ASP A 99 -3.13 -5.76 5.05
CA ASP A 99 -3.24 -4.55 5.88
C ASP A 99 -2.01 -4.19 6.73
N ILE A 100 -0.80 -4.48 6.24
CA ILE A 100 0.45 -4.05 6.89
C ILE A 100 0.55 -2.54 7.14
N GLU A 101 -0.15 -1.72 6.34
CA GLU A 101 -0.11 -0.26 6.40
C GLU A 101 -0.93 0.34 7.56
N ASP A 102 -1.88 -0.43 8.10
CA ASP A 102 -2.72 -0.01 9.22
C ASP A 102 -2.10 -0.45 10.58
N LEU A 103 -0.98 -1.18 10.55
CA LEU A 103 -0.26 -1.59 11.76
C LEU A 103 0.38 -0.39 12.45
N THR A 104 0.37 -0.40 13.78
CA THR A 104 1.15 0.55 14.56
C THR A 104 2.66 0.27 14.40
N GLU A 105 3.49 1.29 14.61
CA GLU A 105 4.95 1.15 14.49
C GLU A 105 5.51 0.00 15.36
N LYS A 106 4.96 -0.19 16.56
CA LYS A 106 5.32 -1.31 17.44
C LYS A 106 4.95 -2.68 16.87
N GLU A 107 3.82 -2.78 16.18
CA GLU A 107 3.38 -4.03 15.53
C GLU A 107 4.21 -4.30 14.26
N LEU A 108 4.59 -3.25 13.53
CA LEU A 108 5.48 -3.34 12.38
C LEU A 108 6.88 -3.82 12.81
N ASP A 109 7.43 -3.30 13.92
CA ASP A 109 8.69 -3.77 14.50
C ASP A 109 8.62 -5.24 14.92
N GLN A 110 7.51 -5.67 15.53
CA GLN A 110 7.30 -7.07 15.89
C GLN A 110 7.22 -7.97 14.66
N LEU A 111 6.57 -7.51 13.59
CA LEU A 111 6.49 -8.22 12.32
C LEU A 111 7.87 -8.31 11.66
N HIS A 112 8.64 -7.22 11.68
CA HIS A 112 10.01 -7.17 11.18
C HIS A 112 10.91 -8.18 11.92
N CYS A 113 10.90 -8.17 13.25
CA CYS A 113 11.68 -9.10 14.07
C CYS A 113 11.25 -10.57 13.85
N TYR A 114 9.97 -10.83 13.57
CA TYR A 114 9.50 -12.17 13.22
C TYR A 114 10.08 -12.65 11.87
N TYR A 115 10.06 -11.79 10.84
CA TYR A 115 10.60 -12.14 9.52
C TYR A 115 12.12 -12.18 9.47
N GLU A 116 12.79 -11.34 10.26
CA GLU A 116 14.24 -11.38 10.47
C GLU A 116 14.64 -12.73 11.07
N LYS A 117 13.98 -13.17 12.14
CA LYS A 117 14.19 -14.52 12.71
C LYS A 117 13.87 -15.63 11.71
N LEU A 118 12.81 -15.49 10.92
CA LEU A 118 12.47 -16.47 9.89
C LEU A 118 13.56 -16.55 8.81
N SER A 119 14.14 -15.42 8.42
CA SER A 119 15.27 -15.33 7.50
C SER A 119 16.52 -15.98 8.10
N ASP A 120 16.85 -15.69 9.36
CA ASP A 120 17.97 -16.31 10.08
C ASP A 120 17.84 -17.83 10.18
N PHE A 121 16.62 -18.34 10.34
CA PHE A 121 16.36 -19.78 10.35
C PHE A 121 16.51 -20.37 8.94
N ALA A 122 16.02 -19.69 7.91
CA ALA A 122 16.17 -20.12 6.52
C ALA A 122 17.63 -20.08 6.03
N GLU A 123 18.45 -19.16 6.53
CA GLU A 123 19.87 -19.05 6.20
C GLU A 123 20.74 -20.11 6.92
N LYS A 124 20.30 -20.56 8.10
CA LYS A 124 20.99 -21.62 8.87
C LYS A 124 20.61 -23.04 8.43
N ASP A 125 19.55 -23.20 7.65
CA ASP A 125 19.18 -24.48 7.04
C ASP A 125 19.99 -24.69 5.75
N GLU A 126 20.91 -25.66 5.74
CA GLU A 126 21.66 -26.07 4.53
C GLU A 126 20.79 -26.85 3.51
N ASP A 127 19.54 -27.17 3.85
CA ASP A 127 18.63 -27.96 3.01
C ASP A 127 17.62 -27.05 2.29
N ILE A 128 17.83 -26.89 0.98
CA ILE A 128 16.99 -26.11 0.07
C ILE A 128 15.55 -26.65 -0.11
N HIS A 129 15.21 -27.82 0.45
CA HIS A 129 13.90 -28.44 0.33
C HIS A 129 12.97 -28.23 1.53
N THR A 130 13.43 -27.65 2.65
CA THR A 130 12.57 -27.28 3.78
C THR A 130 11.90 -25.93 3.52
N SER A 131 10.72 -25.96 2.94
CA SER A 131 9.87 -24.77 2.88
C SER A 131 9.42 -24.39 4.29
N HIS A 132 9.90 -23.27 4.83
CA HIS A 132 9.32 -22.63 6.03
C HIS A 132 7.95 -21.97 5.72
N SER A 133 7.20 -22.53 4.77
CA SER A 133 5.79 -22.26 4.58
C SER A 133 4.96 -23.15 5.52
N ILE A 134 3.67 -22.85 5.62
CA ILE A 134 2.56 -23.47 6.40
C ILE A 134 2.73 -24.89 7.00
N ASP A 135 3.53 -25.77 6.40
CA ASP A 135 3.87 -27.11 6.90
C ASP A 135 4.53 -27.12 8.31
N ALA A 136 5.31 -26.09 8.67
CA ALA A 136 5.95 -25.99 9.98
C ALA A 136 4.98 -25.59 11.11
N ALA A 137 3.97 -24.76 10.82
CA ALA A 137 2.90 -24.42 11.75
C ALA A 137 1.93 -25.61 11.94
N LEU A 138 1.72 -26.42 10.90
CA LEU A 138 0.93 -27.65 10.98
C LEU A 138 1.56 -28.69 11.91
N ARG A 139 2.88 -28.88 11.86
CA ARG A 139 3.60 -29.78 12.80
C ARG A 139 3.45 -29.35 14.26
N ASN A 140 3.45 -28.04 14.54
CA ASN A 140 3.35 -27.53 15.89
C ASN A 140 1.90 -27.56 16.45
N GLN A 141 0.88 -27.36 15.59
CA GLN A 141 -0.52 -27.56 15.99
C GLN A 141 -0.88 -29.04 16.17
N ASN A 142 -0.42 -29.94 15.29
CA ASN A 142 -0.63 -31.39 15.45
C ASN A 142 0.04 -31.91 16.72
N TYR A 143 1.25 -31.43 17.04
CA TYR A 143 1.93 -31.78 18.28
C TYR A 143 1.16 -31.32 19.53
N LYS A 144 0.67 -30.07 19.56
CA LYS A 144 -0.17 -29.58 20.67
C LYS A 144 -1.47 -30.39 20.79
N HIS A 145 -2.12 -30.72 19.67
CA HIS A 145 -3.38 -31.48 19.69
C HIS A 145 -3.19 -32.90 20.27
N GLU A 146 -2.17 -33.64 19.80
CA GLU A 146 -1.82 -34.97 20.33
C GLU A 146 -1.41 -34.93 21.81
N PHE A 147 -0.65 -33.91 22.21
CA PHE A 147 -0.25 -33.73 23.60
C PHE A 147 -1.46 -33.55 24.54
N PHE A 148 -2.44 -32.73 24.17
CA PHE A 148 -3.64 -32.51 24.99
C PHE A 148 -4.57 -33.73 25.01
N LYS A 149 -4.66 -34.48 23.91
CA LYS A 149 -5.45 -35.71 23.83
C LYS A 149 -4.91 -36.79 24.77
N LYS A 150 -3.60 -37.06 24.74
CA LYS A 150 -2.96 -38.05 25.61
C LYS A 150 -3.12 -37.70 27.10
N LYS A 151 -2.97 -36.42 27.44
CA LYS A 151 -3.21 -35.91 28.81
C LYS A 151 -4.65 -36.13 29.28
N HIS A 152 -5.62 -36.06 28.37
CA HIS A 152 -7.03 -36.30 28.68
C HIS A 152 -7.31 -37.79 28.90
N GLU A 153 -6.73 -38.68 28.10
CA GLU A 153 -6.85 -40.13 28.26
C GLU A 153 -6.22 -40.62 29.59
N GLU A 154 -5.05 -40.11 29.93
CA GLU A 154 -4.41 -40.39 31.23
C GLU A 154 -5.26 -39.91 32.42
N TRP A 155 -5.96 -38.78 32.27
CA TRP A 155 -6.88 -38.29 33.29
C TRP A 155 -8.08 -39.23 33.45
N LEU A 156 -8.66 -39.74 32.36
CA LEU A 156 -9.77 -40.68 32.38
C LEU A 156 -9.39 -42.02 33.04
N GLN A 157 -8.22 -42.57 32.72
CA GLN A 157 -7.73 -43.81 33.33
C GLN A 157 -7.54 -43.67 34.85
N LYS A 158 -7.02 -42.52 35.31
CA LYS A 158 -6.90 -42.22 36.75
C LYS A 158 -8.27 -42.15 37.43
N GLN A 159 -9.30 -41.65 36.74
CA GLN A 159 -10.66 -41.61 37.30
C GLN A 159 -11.31 -43.00 37.36
N GLN A 160 -11.01 -43.89 36.41
CA GLN A 160 -11.49 -45.28 36.44
C GLN A 160 -10.81 -46.10 37.53
N GLN A 161 -9.47 -46.01 37.67
CA GLN A 161 -8.75 -46.67 38.75
C GLN A 161 -9.21 -46.22 40.15
N LYS A 162 -9.59 -44.94 40.28
CA LYS A 162 -10.13 -44.40 41.54
C LYS A 162 -11.58 -44.83 41.83
N LYS A 163 -12.30 -45.37 40.85
CA LYS A 163 -13.63 -45.96 41.03
C LYS A 163 -13.60 -47.47 41.31
N GLU A 164 -12.49 -48.13 40.97
CA GLU A 164 -12.28 -49.57 41.15
C GLU A 164 -11.48 -49.91 42.43
N SER A 165 -10.92 -48.91 43.12
CA SER A 165 -10.34 -49.00 44.47
C SER A 165 -11.31 -48.47 45.52
#